data_AF-B1ZT00-F1
#
_entry.id   AF-B1ZT00-F1
#
_cell.length_a   1.000
_cell.length_b   1.000
_cell.length_c   1.000
_cell.angle_alpha   90.00
_cell.angle_beta   90.00
_cell.angle_gamma   90.00
#
_symmetry.space_group_name_H-M   'P 1'
#
loop_
_entity.id
_entity.type
_entity.pdbx_description
1 polymer ?
#
loop_
_entity_poly.entity_id
_entity_poly.type
_entity_poly.pdbx_seq_one_letter_code
_entity_poly.pdbx_strand_id
1 'polypeptide(L)'
;MRFLALEQDVAGVTAEQMRPWLQAEARAVWALQQADTLREIWFARPDRRAVLLLECPDEAAARAALGTLPLVREQCIRFELLALDPYDGLARIFTPA
;
A
#
# COMPACT_ATOMS: atom_id res chain seq x y z
N MET A 1 4.99 -4.15 12.43
CA MET A 1 5.53 -4.84 11.23
C MET A 1 5.40 -3.93 10.02
N ARG A 2 6.19 -4.14 8.96
CA ARG A 2 6.11 -3.33 7.74
C ARG A 2 5.57 -4.17 6.58
N PHE A 3 4.79 -3.54 5.71
CA PHE A 3 4.20 -4.19 4.55
C PHE A 3 4.35 -3.31 3.31
N LEU A 4 4.68 -3.93 2.18
CA LEU A 4 4.62 -3.29 0.87
C LEU A 4 3.30 -3.67 0.21
N ALA A 5 2.51 -2.68 -0.19
CA ALA A 5 1.30 -2.89 -0.97
C ALA A 5 1.52 -2.40 -2.41
N LEU A 6 1.41 -3.32 -3.36
CA LEU A 6 1.60 -3.07 -4.79
C LEU A 6 0.24 -3.09 -5.48
N GLU A 7 -0.14 -1.95 -6.07
CA GLU A 7 -1.40 -1.86 -6.79
C GLU A 7 -1.40 -2.80 -8.00
N GLN A 8 -2.53 -3.47 -8.19
CA GLN A 8 -2.85 -4.25 -9.36
C GLN A 8 -4.17 -3.76 -9.95
N ASP A 9 -4.18 -3.63 -11.28
CA ASP A 9 -5.39 -3.33 -12.02
C ASP A 9 -6.41 -4.46 -11.90
N VAL A 10 -7.68 -4.09 -11.84
CA VAL A 10 -8.79 -5.02 -11.98
C VAL A 10 -9.26 -4.98 -13.43
N ALA A 11 -9.31 -6.16 -14.08
CA ALA A 11 -9.67 -6.26 -15.48
C ALA A 11 -11.05 -5.66 -15.77
N GLY A 12 -11.11 -4.78 -16.77
CA GLY A 12 -12.35 -4.12 -17.18
C GLY A 12 -12.71 -2.86 -16.40
N VAL A 13 -11.91 -2.46 -15.39
CA VAL A 13 -12.09 -1.18 -14.71
C VAL A 13 -11.50 -0.04 -15.54
N THR A 14 -12.28 1.03 -15.75
CA THR A 14 -11.86 2.22 -16.49
C THR A 14 -11.57 3.40 -15.55
N ALA A 15 -10.78 4.35 -16.02
CA ALA A 15 -10.50 5.59 -15.28
C ALA A 15 -11.77 6.39 -14.95
N GLU A 16 -12.84 6.27 -15.76
CA GLU A 16 -14.11 6.95 -15.50
C GLU A 16 -14.85 6.35 -14.30
N GLN A 17 -14.72 5.05 -14.07
CA GLN A 17 -15.32 4.37 -12.91
C GLN A 17 -14.62 4.76 -11.61
N MET A 18 -13.32 5.10 -11.67
CA MET A 18 -12.55 5.58 -10.52
C MET A 18 -12.84 7.05 -10.20
N ARG A 19 -13.16 7.87 -11.21
CA ARG A 19 -13.32 9.34 -11.11
C ARG A 19 -14.18 9.84 -9.93
N PRO A 20 -15.34 9.23 -9.61
CA PRO A 20 -16.17 9.66 -8.48
C PRO A 20 -15.47 9.52 -7.11
N TRP A 21 -14.52 8.58 -7.01
CA TRP A 21 -13.90 8.18 -5.75
C TRP A 21 -12.58 8.89 -5.48
N LEU A 22 -11.92 9.45 -6.50
CA LEU A 22 -10.55 9.99 -6.41
C LEU A 22 -10.35 11.02 -5.29
N GLN A 23 -11.32 11.91 -5.05
CA GLN A 23 -11.20 12.90 -3.99
C GLN A 23 -11.35 12.28 -2.59
N ALA A 24 -12.23 11.28 -2.45
CA ALA A 24 -12.39 10.52 -1.22
C ALA A 24 -11.17 9.62 -0.96
N GLU A 25 -10.61 9.04 -2.02
CA GLU A 25 -9.38 8.24 -2.00
C GLU A 25 -8.22 9.06 -1.44
N ALA A 26 -7.96 10.24 -1.99
CA ALA A 26 -6.91 11.13 -1.52
C ALA A 26 -7.09 11.51 -0.04
N ARG A 27 -8.33 11.73 0.42
CA ARG A 27 -8.64 11.99 1.84
C ARG A 27 -8.36 10.78 2.73
N ALA A 28 -8.71 9.58 2.28
CA ALA A 28 -8.45 8.35 3.02
C ALA A 28 -6.95 8.06 3.14
N VAL A 29 -6.21 8.19 2.03
CA VAL A 29 -4.75 8.11 2.01
C VAL A 29 -4.13 9.10 2.99
N TRP A 30 -4.54 10.37 2.94
CA TRP A 30 -4.07 11.40 3.87
C TRP A 30 -4.34 11.02 5.33
N ALA A 31 -5.54 10.55 5.66
CA ALA A 31 -5.89 10.12 7.01
C ALA A 31 -5.00 8.96 7.50
N LEU A 32 -4.69 7.98 6.63
CA LEU A 32 -3.79 6.86 6.96
C LEU A 32 -2.35 7.33 7.19
N GLN A 33 -1.89 8.36 6.47
CA GLN A 33 -0.57 8.97 6.72
C GLN A 33 -0.54 9.70 8.06
N GLN A 34 -1.58 10.46 8.38
CA GLN A 34 -1.69 11.17 9.67
C GLN A 34 -1.79 10.22 10.87
N ALA A 35 -2.27 8.99 10.64
CA ALA A 35 -2.32 7.93 11.65
C ALA A 35 -1.05 7.07 11.70
N ASP A 36 0.02 7.47 10.99
CA ASP A 36 1.29 6.72 10.87
C ASP A 36 1.16 5.29 10.33
N THR A 37 -0.04 4.90 9.87
CA THR A 37 -0.34 3.57 9.31
C THR A 37 0.23 3.44 7.90
N LEU A 38 0.11 4.50 7.09
CA LEU A 38 0.76 4.62 5.79
C LEU A 38 2.00 5.51 5.93
N ARG A 39 3.19 4.91 5.87
CA ARG A 39 4.46 5.63 6.02
C ARG A 39 4.78 6.43 4.77
N GLU A 40 4.67 5.78 3.61
CA GLU A 40 5.07 6.36 2.33
C GLU A 40 4.19 5.83 1.19
N ILE A 41 4.02 6.64 0.16
CA ILE A 41 3.25 6.31 -1.04
C ILE A 41 3.89 6.92 -2.27
N TRP A 42 3.96 6.14 -3.36
CA TRP A 42 4.52 6.56 -4.64
C TRP A 42 3.71 6.01 -5.81
N PHE A 43 3.97 6.56 -7.00
CA PHE A 43 3.57 5.96 -8.25
C PHE A 43 4.78 5.34 -8.95
N ALA A 44 4.71 4.05 -9.25
CA ALA A 44 5.71 3.35 -10.04
C ALA A 44 5.69 3.86 -11.50
N ARG A 45 6.86 3.86 -12.16
CA ARG A 45 6.98 4.20 -13.58
C ARG A 45 7.19 2.94 -14.44
N PRO A 46 6.70 2.90 -15.68
CA PRO A 46 5.95 3.96 -16.38
C PRO A 46 4.44 3.97 -16.10
N ASP A 47 3.89 2.87 -15.58
CA ASP A 47 2.45 2.60 -15.59
C ASP A 47 1.63 3.32 -14.51
N ARG A 48 2.28 4.12 -13.65
CA ARG A 48 1.66 4.92 -12.58
C ARG A 48 0.83 4.12 -11.55
N ARG A 49 1.21 2.87 -11.29
CA ARG A 49 0.63 2.04 -10.22
C ARG A 49 1.04 2.55 -8.84
N ALA A 50 0.13 2.60 -7.87
CA ALA A 50 0.47 3.01 -6.51
C ALA A 50 1.31 1.92 -5.80
N VAL A 51 2.33 2.37 -5.07
CA VAL A 51 3.17 1.55 -4.19
C VAL A 51 3.14 2.19 -2.81
N LEU A 52 2.71 1.44 -1.81
CA LEU A 52 2.50 1.93 -0.45
C LEU A 52 3.38 1.16 0.52
N LEU A 53 4.02 1.86 1.45
CA LEU A 53 4.70 1.28 2.60
C LEU A 53 3.84 1.49 3.84
N LEU A 54 3.30 0.41 4.40
CA LEU A 54 2.45 0.41 5.58
C LEU A 54 3.22 -0.03 6.81
N GLU A 55 2.85 0.52 7.97
CA GLU A 55 3.29 0.05 9.28
C GLU A 55 2.06 -0.35 10.11
N CYS A 56 1.95 -1.65 10.40
CA CYS A 56 0.77 -2.25 11.03
C CYS A 56 1.19 -3.34 12.03
N PRO A 57 0.37 -3.67 13.03
CA PRO A 57 0.70 -4.71 14.00
C PRO A 57 0.81 -6.10 13.34
N ASP A 58 -0.05 -6.39 12.37
CA ASP A 58 -0.09 -7.65 11.64
C ASP A 58 -0.66 -7.44 10.22
N GLU A 59 -0.70 -8.54 9.45
CA GLU A 59 -1.17 -8.52 8.07
C GLU A 59 -2.68 -8.24 7.96
N ALA A 60 -3.48 -8.71 8.92
CA ALA A 60 -4.92 -8.48 8.93
C ALA A 60 -5.25 -7.00 9.09
N ALA A 61 -4.53 -6.30 9.98
CA ALA A 61 -4.63 -4.86 10.16
C ALA A 61 -4.21 -4.08 8.90
N ALA A 62 -3.13 -4.50 8.23
CA ALA A 62 -2.72 -3.87 6.96
C ALA A 62 -3.78 -4.02 5.86
N ARG A 63 -4.37 -5.21 5.74
CA ARG A 63 -5.46 -5.49 4.78
C ARG A 63 -6.72 -4.70 5.13
N ALA A 64 -7.06 -4.59 6.41
CA ALA A 64 -8.19 -3.79 6.87
C ALA A 64 -7.97 -2.30 6.57
N ALA A 65 -6.78 -1.77 6.80
CA ALA A 65 -6.42 -0.39 6.47
C ALA A 65 -6.56 -0.12 4.96
N LEU A 66 -6.01 -0.98 4.10
CA LEU A 66 -6.17 -0.88 2.65
C LEU A 66 -7.65 -1.00 2.23
N GLY A 67 -8.42 -1.84 2.89
CA GLY A 67 -9.86 -1.99 2.67
C GLY A 67 -10.69 -0.77 3.08
N THR A 68 -10.11 0.25 3.73
CA THR A 68 -10.79 1.54 3.96
C THR A 68 -10.73 2.45 2.74
N LEU A 69 -9.79 2.22 1.82
CA LEU A 69 -9.61 3.03 0.63
C LEU A 69 -10.82 2.87 -0.32
N PRO A 70 -11.50 3.97 -0.70
CA PRO A 70 -12.62 3.93 -1.65
C PRO A 70 -12.37 3.11 -2.92
N LEU A 71 -11.23 3.26 -3.58
CA LEU A 71 -10.95 2.51 -4.82
C LEU A 71 -10.81 0.99 -4.58
N VAL A 72 -10.36 0.58 -3.40
CA VAL A 72 -10.30 -0.84 -3.01
C VAL A 72 -11.70 -1.35 -2.66
N ARG A 73 -12.48 -0.59 -1.89
CA ARG A 73 -13.86 -0.95 -1.49
C ARG A 73 -14.78 -1.13 -2.68
N GLU A 74 -14.69 -0.22 -3.64
CA GLU A 74 -15.49 -0.22 -4.86
C GLU A 74 -14.88 -1.12 -5.96
N GLN A 75 -13.92 -1.98 -5.58
CA GLN A 75 -13.30 -3.01 -6.43
C GLN A 75 -12.67 -2.45 -7.72
N CYS A 76 -12.29 -1.17 -7.71
CA CYS A 76 -11.64 -0.52 -8.83
C CYS A 76 -10.17 -0.94 -8.95
N ILE A 77 -9.51 -1.13 -7.81
CA ILE A 77 -8.13 -1.61 -7.70
C ILE A 77 -8.04 -2.70 -6.63
N ARG A 78 -6.93 -3.43 -6.64
CA ARG A 78 -6.54 -4.30 -5.52
C ARG A 78 -5.06 -4.13 -5.21
N PHE A 79 -4.65 -4.53 -4.01
CA PHE A 79 -3.25 -4.53 -3.62
C PHE A 79 -2.76 -5.96 -3.40
N GLU A 80 -1.61 -6.28 -3.95
CA GLU A 80 -0.78 -7.38 -3.47
C GLU A 80 0.01 -6.90 -2.26
N LEU A 81 -0.04 -7.68 -1.18
CA LEU A 81 0.59 -7.32 0.08
C LEU A 81 1.78 -8.24 0.34
N LEU A 82 2.95 -7.64 0.58
CA LEU A 82 4.18 -8.31 0.94
C LEU A 82 4.56 -7.94 2.38
N ALA A 83 4.69 -8.92 3.26
CA ALA A 83 5.27 -8.70 4.59
C ALA A 83 6.78 -8.48 4.46
N LEU A 84 7.28 -7.44 5.13
CA LEU A 84 8.68 -7.05 5.06
C LEU A 84 9.37 -7.28 6.40
N ASP A 85 10.45 -8.05 6.36
CA ASP A 85 11.40 -8.15 7.45
C ASP A 85 12.61 -7.24 7.22
N PRO A 86 13.21 -6.71 8.29
CA PRO A 86 14.51 -6.04 8.20
C PRO A 86 15.54 -6.98 7.57
N TYR A 87 16.43 -6.43 6.74
CA TYR A 87 17.52 -7.21 6.16
C TYR A 87 18.57 -7.55 7.24
N ASP A 88 18.48 -8.76 7.79
CA ASP A 88 19.38 -9.28 8.84
C ASP A 88 20.80 -9.57 8.35
N GLY A 89 20.99 -9.65 7.04
CA GLY A 89 22.26 -9.94 6.40
C GLY A 89 23.37 -8.93 6.71
N LEU A 90 23.04 -7.73 7.20
CA LEU A 90 24.00 -6.77 7.72
C LEU A 90 24.80 -7.33 8.91
N ALA A 91 24.25 -8.27 9.69
CA ALA A 91 24.97 -8.88 10.81
C ALA A 91 26.28 -9.57 10.36
N ARG A 92 26.37 -10.01 9.09
CA ARG A 92 27.55 -10.67 8.54
C ARG A 92 28.80 -9.79 8.54
N ILE A 93 28.64 -8.46 8.45
CA ILE A 93 29.80 -7.54 8.44
C ILE A 93 30.34 -7.25 9.86
N PHE A 94 29.63 -7.69 10.90
CA PHE A 94 30.02 -7.50 12.31
C PHE A 94 30.40 -8.81 13.01
N THR A 95 30.21 -9.96 12.34
CA THR A 95 30.60 -11.26 12.88
C THR A 95 32.03 -11.56 12.41
N PRO A 96 32.99 -11.83 13.32
CA PRO A 96 34.34 -12.23 12.91
C PRO A 96 34.28 -13.55 12.13
N ALA A 97 35.18 -13.68 11.15
CA ALA A 97 35.30 -14.87 10.29
C ALA A 97 35.72 -16.13 11.07
#